data_AF-A0A0F7GGF5-F1
#
_entry.id   AF-A0A0F7GGF5-F1
#
_cell.length_a   1.000
_cell.length_b   1.000
_cell.length_c   1.000
_cell.angle_alpha   90.00
_cell.angle_beta   90.00
_cell.angle_gamma   90.00
#
_symmetry.space_group_name_H-M   'P 1'
#
loop_
_entity.id
_entity.type
_entity.pdbx_description
1 polymer ?
#
loop_
_entity_poly.entity_id
_entity_poly.type
_entity_poly.pdbx_seq_one_letter_code
_entity_poly.pdbx_strand_id
1 'polypeptide(L)'
;MKQRPDTDDYFLKIAAVVAERSTCRRRHVGAVAVKQKHILTTGYNGAPAGMPDCLELGCLRDENNIPSGTRHEICRAVHAEQNVIIQAAQHGVNLEGATVYCTHTPCVLCAKMLANARIKRYVSFGHYADEAFLELFNKTGIEVDIRPRPPAIIEFME
;
A
#
# COMPACT_ATOMS: atom_id res chain seq x y z
N MET A 1 -3.93 -17.59 -26.78
CA MET A 1 -4.06 -18.25 -25.46
C MET A 1 -3.82 -17.20 -24.40
N LYS A 2 -4.71 -17.07 -23.41
CA LYS A 2 -4.49 -16.14 -22.30
C LYS A 2 -3.38 -16.68 -21.40
N GLN A 3 -2.40 -15.83 -21.09
CA GLN A 3 -1.26 -16.22 -20.26
C GLN A 3 -1.67 -16.20 -18.79
N ARG A 4 -1.28 -17.24 -18.04
CA ARG A 4 -1.43 -17.25 -16.58
C ARG A 4 -0.65 -16.05 -16.01
N PRO A 5 -1.28 -15.18 -15.19
CA PRO A 5 -0.56 -14.08 -14.56
C PRO A 5 0.63 -14.58 -13.75
N ASP A 6 1.74 -13.84 -13.79
CA ASP A 6 2.85 -14.13 -12.88
C ASP A 6 2.48 -13.78 -11.43
N THR A 7 3.35 -14.14 -10.51
CA THR A 7 3.06 -14.01 -9.07
C THR A 7 2.92 -12.56 -8.64
N ASP A 8 3.73 -11.65 -9.18
CA ASP A 8 3.70 -10.24 -8.80
C ASP A 8 2.46 -9.57 -9.39
N ASP A 9 2.11 -9.85 -10.65
CA ASP A 9 0.86 -9.38 -11.27
C ASP A 9 -0.37 -9.85 -10.47
N TYR A 10 -0.40 -11.11 -10.05
CA TYR A 10 -1.48 -11.64 -9.22
C TYR A 10 -1.65 -10.86 -7.91
N PHE A 11 -0.57 -10.62 -7.17
CA PHE A 11 -0.66 -9.90 -5.89
C PHE A 11 -0.90 -8.40 -6.07
N LEU A 12 -0.40 -7.77 -7.14
CA LEU A 12 -0.74 -6.38 -7.48
C LEU A 12 -2.22 -6.24 -7.85
N LYS A 13 -2.81 -7.22 -8.55
CA LYS A 13 -4.26 -7.26 -8.80
C LYS A 13 -5.05 -7.34 -7.50
N ILE A 14 -4.64 -8.18 -6.57
CA ILE A 14 -5.28 -8.26 -5.25
C ILE A 14 -5.12 -6.92 -4.51
N ALA A 15 -3.94 -6.29 -4.54
CA ALA A 15 -3.75 -4.97 -3.95
C ALA A 15 -4.67 -3.90 -4.57
N ALA A 16 -4.93 -3.98 -5.88
CA ALA A 16 -5.91 -3.13 -6.55
C ALA A 16 -7.34 -3.40 -6.07
N VAL A 17 -7.75 -4.66 -5.92
CA VAL A 17 -9.06 -5.03 -5.35
C VAL A 17 -9.20 -4.53 -3.91
N VAL A 18 -8.15 -4.66 -3.10
CA VAL A 18 -8.12 -4.11 -1.73
C VAL A 18 -8.30 -2.59 -1.74
N ALA A 19 -7.70 -1.90 -2.71
CA ALA A 19 -7.81 -0.44 -2.86
C ALA A 19 -9.23 0.05 -3.16
N GLU A 20 -10.11 -0.80 -3.72
CA GLU A 20 -11.51 -0.44 -3.98
C GLU A 20 -12.28 -0.08 -2.71
N ARG A 21 -11.85 -0.59 -1.55
CA ARG A 21 -12.42 -0.25 -0.25
C ARG A 21 -11.89 1.05 0.36
N SER A 22 -10.93 1.72 -0.29
CA SER A 22 -10.41 3.00 0.16
C SER A 22 -11.51 4.06 0.28
N THR A 23 -11.46 4.81 1.37
CA THR A 23 -12.38 5.91 1.65
C THR A 23 -11.71 7.28 1.57
N CYS A 24 -10.54 7.35 0.91
CA CYS A 24 -9.83 8.59 0.66
C CYS A 24 -10.27 9.23 -0.66
N ARG A 25 -10.67 10.50 -0.63
CA ARG A 25 -11.10 11.26 -1.83
C ARG A 25 -9.96 11.57 -2.82
N ARG A 26 -8.70 11.52 -2.38
CA ARG A 26 -7.55 11.88 -3.22
C ARG A 26 -7.00 10.71 -4.01
N ARG A 27 -6.84 9.55 -3.37
CA ARG A 27 -6.20 8.36 -3.96
C ARG A 27 -6.72 7.11 -3.27
N HIS A 28 -7.05 6.10 -4.08
CA HIS A 28 -7.39 4.77 -3.62
C HIS A 28 -6.13 3.92 -3.58
N VAL A 29 -5.65 3.61 -2.37
CA VAL A 29 -4.42 2.85 -2.15
C VAL A 29 -4.76 1.56 -1.43
N GLY A 30 -4.29 0.44 -1.97
CA GLY A 30 -4.35 -0.88 -1.34
C GLY A 30 -2.96 -1.52 -1.29
N ALA A 31 -2.73 -2.31 -0.24
CA ALA A 31 -1.49 -3.01 0.05
C ALA A 31 -1.78 -4.43 0.56
N VAL A 32 -0.86 -5.35 0.25
CA VAL A 32 -0.92 -6.78 0.58
C VAL A 32 0.48 -7.22 1.00
N ALA A 33 0.62 -7.74 2.21
CA ALA A 33 1.85 -8.41 2.64
C ALA A 33 1.78 -9.90 2.31
N VAL A 34 2.85 -10.43 1.73
CA VAL A 34 2.93 -11.82 1.28
C VAL A 34 4.24 -12.44 1.73
N LYS A 35 4.19 -13.68 2.23
CA LYS A 35 5.38 -14.49 2.53
C LYS A 35 5.14 -15.92 2.07
N GLN A 36 6.12 -16.50 1.36
CA GLN A 36 6.01 -17.86 0.81
C GLN A 36 4.72 -18.08 -0.02
N LYS A 37 4.30 -17.07 -0.80
CA LYS A 37 3.06 -17.04 -1.61
C LYS A 37 1.75 -17.07 -0.79
N HIS A 38 1.81 -16.93 0.53
CA HIS A 38 0.65 -16.74 1.38
C HIS A 38 0.43 -15.26 1.67
N ILE A 39 -0.81 -14.80 1.54
CA ILE A 39 -1.21 -13.46 2.00
C ILE A 39 -1.20 -13.49 3.52
N LEU A 40 -0.46 -12.57 4.12
CA LEU A 40 -0.34 -12.41 5.56
C LEU A 40 -1.41 -11.45 6.08
N THR A 41 -1.42 -10.23 5.54
CA THR A 41 -2.37 -9.17 5.89
C THR A 41 -2.60 -8.26 4.69
N THR A 42 -3.66 -7.47 4.75
CA THR A 42 -4.00 -6.46 3.75
C THR A 42 -4.29 -5.13 4.41
N GLY A 43 -4.30 -4.06 3.63
CA GLY A 43 -4.68 -2.74 4.11
C GLY A 43 -5.06 -1.84 2.95
N TYR A 44 -6.04 -0.98 3.17
CA TYR A 44 -6.33 0.15 2.29
C TYR A 44 -6.24 1.44 3.09
N ASN A 45 -6.11 2.58 2.41
CA ASN A 45 -6.08 3.87 3.10
C ASN A 45 -7.50 4.35 3.46
N GLY A 46 -7.72 4.69 4.72
CA GLY A 46 -9.02 5.10 5.26
C GLY A 46 -8.90 5.67 6.67
N ALA A 47 -9.97 6.27 7.18
CA ALA A 47 -9.98 6.80 8.55
C ALA A 47 -9.73 5.68 9.60
N PRO A 48 -9.22 6.02 10.80
CA PRO A 48 -9.10 5.07 11.89
C PRO A 48 -10.43 4.35 12.18
N ALA A 49 -10.34 3.11 12.65
CA ALA A 49 -11.51 2.31 12.98
C ALA A 49 -12.42 3.04 13.99
N GLY A 50 -13.73 3.09 13.71
CA GLY A 50 -14.72 3.76 14.54
C GLY A 50 -14.90 5.26 14.29
N MET A 51 -14.19 5.85 13.31
CA MET A 51 -14.35 7.26 12.92
C MET A 51 -15.01 7.40 11.54
N PRO A 52 -15.81 8.46 11.32
CA PRO A 52 -16.26 8.82 9.97
C PRO A 52 -15.09 9.13 9.04
N ASP A 53 -15.22 8.79 7.76
CA ASP A 53 -14.15 8.88 6.79
C ASP A 53 -14.21 10.12 5.89
N CYS A 54 -13.32 10.20 4.90
CA CYS A 54 -13.25 11.36 4.01
C CYS A 54 -14.40 11.42 2.99
N LEU A 55 -15.08 10.31 2.71
CA LEU A 55 -16.28 10.31 1.86
C LEU A 55 -17.44 11.00 2.58
N GLU A 56 -17.54 10.84 3.90
CA GLU A 56 -18.55 11.49 4.72
C GLU A 56 -18.17 12.94 5.08
N LEU A 57 -16.94 13.15 5.59
CA LEU A 57 -16.54 14.43 6.18
C LEU A 57 -15.81 15.39 5.25
N GLY A 58 -15.58 15.01 3.99
CA GLY A 58 -14.64 15.73 3.12
C GLY A 58 -13.18 15.49 3.49
N CYS A 59 -12.24 16.24 2.89
CA CYS A 59 -10.81 16.01 3.08
C CYS A 59 -10.16 17.21 3.75
N LEU A 60 -9.67 17.02 4.98
CA LEU A 60 -8.92 18.04 5.74
C LEU A 60 -7.75 18.62 4.94
N ARG A 61 -7.10 17.78 4.12
CA ARG A 61 -5.97 18.23 3.30
C ARG A 61 -6.41 19.14 2.16
N ASP A 62 -7.60 18.91 1.57
CA ASP A 62 -8.15 19.79 0.53
C ASP A 62 -8.59 21.11 1.14
N GLU A 63 -9.30 21.06 2.28
CA GLU A 63 -9.73 22.25 3.04
C GLU A 63 -8.54 23.16 3.42
N ASN A 64 -7.41 22.56 3.77
CA ASN A 64 -6.20 23.29 4.17
C ASN A 64 -5.20 23.53 3.03
N ASN A 65 -5.57 23.25 1.76
CA ASN A 65 -4.71 23.41 0.59
C ASN A 65 -3.33 22.72 0.72
N ILE A 66 -3.29 21.54 1.36
CA ILE A 66 -2.05 20.81 1.62
C ILE A 66 -1.68 19.96 0.39
N PRO A 67 -0.51 20.18 -0.24
CA PRO A 67 -0.08 19.40 -1.41
C PRO A 67 0.24 17.94 -1.05
N SER A 68 0.14 17.03 -2.02
CA SER A 68 0.56 15.62 -1.82
C SER A 68 2.03 15.53 -1.41
N GLY A 69 2.40 14.54 -0.61
CA GLY A 69 3.80 14.37 -0.15
C GLY A 69 4.20 15.20 1.08
N THR A 70 3.31 16.04 1.61
CA THR A 70 3.62 16.93 2.74
C THR A 70 2.61 16.78 3.88
N ARG A 71 2.99 17.21 5.10
CA ARG A 71 2.11 17.33 6.28
C ARG A 71 1.22 16.11 6.50
N HIS A 72 1.83 14.92 6.56
CA HIS A 72 1.13 13.65 6.67
C HIS A 72 0.28 13.55 7.94
N GLU A 73 0.69 14.21 9.01
CA GLU A 73 0.00 14.29 10.30
C GLU A 73 -1.41 14.90 10.23
N ILE A 74 -1.70 15.67 9.17
CA ILE A 74 -3.03 16.27 8.93
C ILE A 74 -3.96 15.31 8.16
N CYS A 75 -3.41 14.24 7.56
CA CYS A 75 -4.21 13.28 6.84
C CYS A 75 -5.11 12.51 7.81
N ARG A 76 -6.44 12.53 7.59
CA ARG A 76 -7.36 11.67 8.34
C ARG A 76 -7.10 10.19 8.08
N ALA A 77 -6.66 9.85 6.86
CA ALA A 77 -6.48 8.47 6.47
C ALA A 77 -5.19 7.90 7.07
N VAL A 78 -5.32 6.76 7.74
CA VAL A 78 -4.23 5.80 7.92
C VAL A 78 -3.93 5.21 6.54
N HIS A 79 -2.66 5.14 6.17
CA HIS A 79 -2.22 4.65 4.87
C HIS A 79 -2.38 3.13 4.74
N ALA A 80 -2.41 2.63 3.50
CA ALA A 80 -2.59 1.21 3.23
C ALA A 80 -1.46 0.36 3.86
N GLU A 81 -0.22 0.82 3.74
CA GLU A 81 0.98 0.18 4.27
C GLU A 81 0.99 0.20 5.80
N GLN A 82 0.50 1.29 6.41
CA GLN A 82 0.30 1.35 7.87
C GLN A 82 -0.72 0.31 8.32
N ASN A 83 -1.84 0.19 7.62
CA ASN A 83 -2.87 -0.80 7.95
C ASN A 83 -2.38 -2.25 7.80
N VAL A 84 -1.53 -2.54 6.83
CA VAL A 84 -0.84 -3.84 6.71
C VAL A 84 -0.05 -4.18 7.99
N ILE A 85 0.71 -3.21 8.51
CA ILE A 85 1.54 -3.36 9.72
C ILE A 85 0.65 -3.47 10.97
N ILE A 86 -0.38 -2.63 11.08
CA ILE A 86 -1.31 -2.62 12.22
C ILE A 86 -2.05 -3.96 12.30
N GLN A 87 -2.61 -4.45 11.18
CA GLN A 87 -3.27 -5.76 11.17
C GLN A 87 -2.30 -6.88 11.55
N ALA A 88 -1.05 -6.82 11.07
CA ALA A 88 -0.06 -7.84 11.39
C ALA A 88 0.22 -7.86 12.90
N ALA A 89 0.36 -6.69 13.53
CA ALA A 89 0.52 -6.57 14.96
C ALA A 89 -0.71 -7.08 15.73
N GLN A 90 -1.93 -6.71 15.31
CA GLN A 90 -3.18 -7.15 15.95
C GLN A 90 -3.35 -8.68 15.92
N HIS A 91 -2.91 -9.33 14.85
CA HIS A 91 -3.05 -10.76 14.66
C HIS A 91 -1.81 -11.57 15.05
N GLY A 92 -0.75 -10.94 15.58
CA GLY A 92 0.50 -11.62 15.92
C GLY A 92 1.24 -12.21 14.72
N VAL A 93 1.08 -11.61 13.53
CA VAL A 93 1.70 -12.05 12.28
C VAL A 93 3.05 -11.35 12.08
N ASN A 94 4.10 -12.13 11.84
CA ASN A 94 5.44 -11.59 11.59
C ASN A 94 5.61 -11.21 10.10
N LEU A 95 5.93 -9.94 9.84
CA LEU A 95 6.20 -9.39 8.50
C LEU A 95 7.67 -9.50 8.05
N GLU A 96 8.57 -9.94 8.91
CA GLU A 96 10.00 -10.07 8.58
C GLU A 96 10.20 -10.99 7.38
N GLY A 97 10.93 -10.49 6.38
CA GLY A 97 11.19 -11.19 5.12
C GLY A 97 10.01 -11.24 4.14
N ALA A 98 8.89 -10.57 4.43
CA ALA A 98 7.74 -10.52 3.53
C ALA A 98 7.99 -9.60 2.31
N THR A 99 7.24 -9.84 1.24
CA THR A 99 7.09 -8.89 0.13
C THR A 99 5.79 -8.10 0.34
N VAL A 100 5.86 -6.77 0.23
CA VAL A 100 4.67 -5.91 0.25
C VAL A 100 4.35 -5.45 -1.16
N TYR A 101 3.17 -5.83 -1.64
CA TYR A 101 2.60 -5.38 -2.91
C TYR A 101 1.66 -4.23 -2.63
N CYS A 102 1.86 -3.09 -3.27
CA CYS A 102 1.04 -1.90 -3.06
C CYS A 102 0.71 -1.25 -4.39
N THR A 103 -0.48 -0.66 -4.48
CA THR A 103 -0.87 0.10 -5.69
C THR A 103 0.05 1.29 -5.98
N HIS A 104 0.70 1.88 -4.97
CA HIS A 104 1.55 3.07 -5.11
C HIS A 104 2.87 2.93 -4.33
N THR A 105 3.90 3.68 -4.72
CA THR A 105 5.12 3.82 -3.91
C THR A 105 4.79 4.41 -2.52
N PRO A 106 5.55 4.07 -1.48
CA PRO A 106 5.22 4.47 -0.12
C PRO A 106 5.66 5.92 0.14
N CYS A 107 4.96 6.62 1.04
CA CYS A 107 5.54 7.84 1.61
C CYS A 107 6.71 7.52 2.54
N VAL A 108 7.56 8.49 2.84
CA VAL A 108 8.72 8.28 3.72
C VAL A 108 8.36 7.73 5.11
N LEU A 109 7.18 8.07 5.66
CA LEU A 109 6.74 7.51 6.94
C LEU A 109 6.46 6.01 6.82
N CYS A 110 5.68 5.61 5.81
CA CYS A 110 5.39 4.20 5.54
C CYS A 110 6.66 3.41 5.27
N ALA A 111 7.58 3.98 4.49
CA ALA A 111 8.87 3.37 4.21
C ALA A 111 9.68 3.11 5.50
N LYS A 112 9.76 4.08 6.43
CA LYS A 112 10.44 3.88 7.73
C LYS A 112 9.82 2.74 8.55
N MET A 113 8.50 2.65 8.58
CA MET A 113 7.80 1.59 9.31
C MET A 113 8.02 0.21 8.66
N LEU A 114 7.96 0.12 7.33
CA LEU A 114 8.22 -1.10 6.59
C LEU A 114 9.67 -1.58 6.74
N ALA A 115 10.63 -0.65 6.76
CA ALA A 115 12.03 -0.95 7.06
C ALA A 115 12.21 -1.55 8.46
N ASN A 116 11.57 -0.95 9.48
CA ASN A 116 11.59 -1.50 10.83
C ASN A 116 10.83 -2.82 10.97
N ALA A 117 9.81 -3.06 10.13
CA ALA A 117 9.13 -4.35 10.01
C ALA A 117 9.98 -5.40 9.27
N ARG A 118 11.16 -5.03 8.76
CA ARG A 118 12.14 -5.91 8.09
C ARG A 118 11.55 -6.67 6.92
N ILE A 119 10.69 -6.01 6.14
CA ILE A 119 10.23 -6.59 4.87
C ILE A 119 11.45 -6.78 3.95
N LYS A 120 11.34 -7.72 3.01
CA LYS A 120 12.43 -8.00 2.05
C LYS A 120 12.31 -7.18 0.77
N ARG A 121 11.08 -7.01 0.28
CA ARG A 121 10.81 -6.45 -1.06
C ARG A 121 9.52 -5.63 -1.04
N TYR A 122 9.51 -4.54 -1.78
CA TYR A 122 8.34 -3.69 -2.03
C TYR A 122 8.06 -3.62 -3.52
N VAL A 123 6.83 -3.91 -3.93
CA VAL A 123 6.42 -3.95 -5.34
C VAL A 123 5.22 -3.03 -5.54
N SER A 124 5.26 -2.17 -6.57
CA SER A 124 4.14 -1.28 -6.90
C SER A 124 4.00 -0.99 -8.38
N PHE A 125 2.86 -0.43 -8.82
CA PHE A 125 2.69 0.06 -10.19
C PHE A 125 2.42 1.56 -10.31
N GLY A 126 1.94 2.20 -9.25
CA GLY A 126 1.69 3.64 -9.19
C GLY A 126 2.82 4.38 -8.47
N HIS A 127 2.90 5.67 -8.72
CA HIS A 127 3.86 6.56 -8.05
C HIS A 127 3.15 7.49 -7.06
N TYR A 128 3.74 7.63 -5.88
CA TYR A 128 3.48 8.70 -4.93
C TYR A 128 4.51 9.82 -5.11
N ALA A 129 4.16 11.04 -4.71
CA ALA A 129 4.92 12.25 -5.02
C ALA A 129 6.29 12.37 -4.30
N ASP A 130 6.64 11.41 -3.46
CA ASP A 130 7.84 11.42 -2.62
C ASP A 130 8.72 10.22 -2.99
N GLU A 131 9.97 10.49 -3.36
CA GLU A 131 10.97 9.50 -3.75
C GLU A 131 12.01 9.24 -2.64
N ALA A 132 11.91 9.91 -1.49
CA ALA A 132 12.85 9.74 -0.38
C ALA A 132 12.89 8.30 0.16
N PHE A 133 11.85 7.50 -0.12
CA PHE A 133 11.83 6.08 0.21
C PHE A 133 12.92 5.27 -0.52
N LEU A 134 13.35 5.68 -1.72
CA LEU A 134 14.33 4.94 -2.52
C LEU A 134 15.69 4.88 -1.80
N GLU A 135 16.18 6.02 -1.32
CA GLU A 135 17.44 6.08 -0.57
C GLU A 135 17.36 5.26 0.71
N LEU A 136 16.23 5.35 1.43
CA LEU A 136 15.99 4.61 2.66
C LEU A 136 16.02 3.10 2.40
N PHE A 137 15.23 2.61 1.45
CA PHE A 137 15.14 1.19 1.12
C PHE A 137 16.47 0.63 0.62
N ASN A 138 17.20 1.40 -0.20
CA ASN A 138 18.55 1.02 -0.62
C ASN A 138 19.49 0.85 0.58
N LYS A 139 19.49 1.78 1.54
CA LYS A 139 20.33 1.70 2.75
C LYS A 139 19.95 0.54 3.68
N THR A 140 18.68 0.13 3.69
CA THR A 140 18.19 -0.97 4.53
C THR A 140 18.15 -2.32 3.80
N GLY A 141 18.55 -2.38 2.53
CA GLY A 141 18.56 -3.61 1.73
C GLY A 141 17.17 -4.12 1.31
N ILE A 142 16.18 -3.24 1.22
CA ILE A 142 14.84 -3.58 0.72
C ILE A 142 14.82 -3.43 -0.79
N GLU A 143 14.50 -4.52 -1.49
CA GLU A 143 14.36 -4.52 -2.94
C GLU A 143 13.10 -3.73 -3.36
N VAL A 144 13.22 -2.89 -4.39
CA VAL A 144 12.11 -2.13 -4.97
C VAL A 144 11.88 -2.56 -6.40
N ASP A 145 10.63 -2.87 -6.73
CA ASP A 145 10.22 -3.20 -8.09
C ASP A 145 8.98 -2.39 -8.49
N ILE A 146 9.12 -1.56 -9.52
CA ILE A 146 8.01 -0.77 -10.07
C ILE A 146 7.60 -1.40 -11.39
N ARG A 147 6.38 -1.94 -11.43
CA ARG A 147 5.84 -2.71 -12.54
C ARG A 147 4.79 -1.94 -13.33
N PRO A 148 4.50 -2.35 -14.57
CA PRO A 148 3.30 -1.90 -15.26
C PRO A 148 2.04 -2.19 -14.44
N ARG A 149 1.02 -1.33 -14.57
CA ARG A 149 -0.26 -1.56 -13.91
C ARG A 149 -0.90 -2.84 -14.48
N PRO A 150 -1.25 -3.83 -13.65
CA PRO A 150 -1.90 -5.03 -14.16
C PRO A 150 -3.34 -4.73 -14.60
N PRO A 151 -3.93 -5.56 -15.48
CA PRO A 151 -5.32 -5.41 -15.91
C PRO A 151 -6.30 -5.50 -14.74
N ALA A 152 -7.32 -4.63 -14.75
CA ALA A 152 -8.36 -4.59 -13.71
C ALA A 152 -9.42 -5.70 -13.85
N ILE A 153 -9.39 -6.46 -14.96
CA ILE A 153 -10.37 -7.51 -15.28
C ILE A 153 -9.82 -8.91 -15.01
N ILE A 154 -10.69 -9.90 -14.80
CA ILE A 154 -10.30 -11.30 -14.60
C ILE A 154 -10.14 -11.97 -15.97
N GLU A 155 -8.96 -11.81 -16.57
CA GLU A 155 -8.75 -12.25 -17.95
C GLU A 155 -8.67 -13.77 -18.10
N PHE A 156 -7.97 -14.49 -17.21
CA PHE A 156 -7.65 -15.91 -17.41
C PHE A 156 -8.86 -16.86 -17.43
N MET A 157 -9.98 -16.48 -16.83
CA MET A 157 -11.18 -17.32 -16.72
C MET A 157 -12.15 -17.17 -17.89
N GLU A 158 -11.98 -16.11 -18.68
CA GLU A 158 -12.78 -15.78 -19.87
C GLU A 158 -12.19 -16.40 -21.14
#